data_AF-A0A9P3JI23-F1
#
_entry.id   AF-A0A9P3JI23-F1
#
_cell.length_a   1.000
_cell.length_b   1.000
_cell.length_c   1.000
_cell.angle_alpha   90.00
_cell.angle_beta   90.00
_cell.angle_gamma   90.00
#
_symmetry.space_group_name_H-M   'P 1'
#
loop_
_entity.id
_entity.type
_entity.pdbx_description
1 polymer ?
#
loop_
_entity_poly.entity_id
_entity_poly.type
_entity_poly.pdbx_seq_one_letter_code
_entity_poly.pdbx_strand_id
1 'polypeptide(L)'
;MRTSRDGMAAVALLSVLTSWGVLVAPFVAQVQGQTIDSSQLQALWDMQTSWGRTFDQWDTGGDCNAADGISCNSQGMVTWLELNQLNLGGPLPDTIGDLVDLSH
;
A
#
# COMPACT_ATOMS: atom_id res chain seq x y z
N MET A 1 10.41 9.57 23.82
CA MET A 1 9.37 8.63 23.34
C MET A 1 9.16 8.85 21.85
N ARG A 2 9.87 8.10 21.01
CA ARG A 2 9.51 7.82 19.62
C ARG A 2 9.87 6.36 19.43
N THR A 3 8.86 5.53 19.24
CA THR A 3 9.01 4.08 19.15
C THR A 3 9.63 3.75 17.80
N SER A 4 10.76 3.03 17.85
CA SER A 4 11.35 2.27 16.73
C SER A 4 10.23 1.59 15.95
N ARG A 5 10.08 1.91 14.66
CA ARG A 5 9.40 1.04 13.69
C ARG A 5 10.47 0.30 12.90
N ASP A 6 11.22 -0.52 13.63
CA ASP A 6 11.87 -1.70 13.07
C ASP A 6 10.74 -2.70 12.74
N GLY A 7 10.06 -2.46 11.62
CA GLY A 7 9.21 -3.45 10.96
C GLY A 7 10.05 -4.20 9.96
N MET A 8 10.97 -5.01 10.48
CA MET A 8 11.84 -5.88 9.71
C MET A 8 10.99 -6.70 8.71
N ALA A 9 11.13 -6.43 7.41
CA ALA A 9 10.86 -7.42 6.38
C ALA A 9 11.98 -8.47 6.48
N ALA A 10 11.97 -9.26 7.55
CA ALA A 10 12.87 -10.38 7.74
C ALA A 10 12.42 -11.50 6.81
N VAL A 11 13.10 -11.58 5.66
CA VAL A 11 13.11 -12.76 4.80
C VAL A 11 13.75 -13.89 5.60
N ALA A 12 12.95 -14.69 6.30
CA ALA A 12 13.38 -15.92 6.95
C ALA A 12 12.98 -17.12 6.08
N LEU A 13 13.94 -17.59 5.28
CA LEU A 13 13.88 -18.85 4.55
C LEU A 13 14.13 -20.04 5.51
N LEU A 14 13.51 -21.17 5.18
CA LEU A 14 13.76 -22.56 5.64
C LEU A 14 13.14 -22.92 7.00
N SER A 15 12.38 -24.02 7.12
CA SER A 15 12.77 -25.36 6.70
C SER A 15 11.57 -26.29 6.44
N VAL A 16 11.61 -26.99 5.30
CA VAL A 16 10.80 -28.18 5.03
C VAL A 16 11.54 -29.36 5.66
N LEU A 17 11.00 -29.94 6.73
CA LEU A 17 11.45 -31.23 7.25
C LEU A 17 10.27 -32.21 7.34
N THR A 18 10.14 -32.95 6.25
CA THR A 18 9.88 -34.40 6.13
C THR A 18 9.00 -35.11 7.17
N SER A 19 7.89 -35.67 6.66
CA SER A 19 7.31 -37.02 6.89
C SER A 19 7.19 -37.45 8.37
N TRP A 20 6.03 -37.74 8.95
CA TRP A 20 4.92 -38.58 8.47
C TRP A 20 3.61 -38.09 9.14
N GLY A 21 2.51 -38.02 8.37
CA GLY A 21 1.15 -37.96 8.93
C GLY A 21 0.49 -36.58 8.88
N VAL A 22 -0.39 -36.42 7.89
CA VAL A 22 -1.60 -35.58 7.88
C VAL A 22 -1.52 -34.24 8.62
N LEU A 23 -1.23 -33.18 7.88
CA LEU A 23 -1.72 -31.84 8.21
C LEU A 23 -2.27 -31.23 6.92
N VAL A 24 -3.60 -31.22 6.81
CA VAL A 24 -4.29 -30.21 6.03
C VAL A 24 -3.85 -28.87 6.59
N ALA A 25 -2.85 -28.26 5.96
CA ALA A 25 -2.66 -26.83 6.14
C ALA A 25 -4.00 -26.21 5.73
N PRO A 26 -4.69 -25.44 6.60
CA PRO A 26 -5.66 -24.52 6.07
C PRO A 26 -4.83 -23.68 5.11
N PHE A 27 -5.14 -23.78 3.83
CA PHE A 27 -4.82 -22.74 2.89
C PHE A 27 -5.46 -21.51 3.51
N VAL A 28 -4.69 -20.78 4.30
CA VAL A 28 -5.00 -19.40 4.58
C VAL A 28 -4.91 -18.83 3.19
N ALA A 29 -6.06 -18.78 2.52
CA ALA A 29 -6.29 -17.86 1.44
C ALA A 29 -5.93 -16.54 2.10
N GLN A 30 -4.68 -16.11 1.89
CA GLN A 30 -4.38 -14.74 2.09
C GLN A 30 -5.29 -14.08 1.06
N VAL A 31 -6.43 -13.58 1.52
CA VAL A 31 -7.11 -12.50 0.83
C VAL A 31 -6.12 -11.36 1.00
N GLN A 32 -5.03 -11.40 0.21
CA GLN A 32 -4.07 -10.32 0.14
C GLN A 32 -4.86 -9.26 -0.58
N GLY A 33 -5.61 -8.50 0.21
CA GLY A 33 -6.06 -7.20 -0.18
C GLY A 33 -4.89 -6.54 -0.88
N GLN A 34 -5.14 -6.13 -2.10
CA GLN A 34 -4.09 -5.96 -3.07
C GLN A 34 -3.31 -4.73 -2.67
N THR A 35 -2.14 -4.92 -2.05
CA THR A 35 -1.42 -3.82 -1.41
C THR A 35 -0.85 -2.87 -2.45
N ILE A 36 -0.92 -1.57 -2.17
CA ILE A 36 -0.28 -0.55 -3.01
C ILE A 36 1.23 -0.78 -3.02
N ASP A 37 1.87 -0.64 -4.19
CA ASP A 37 3.32 -0.77 -4.31
C ASP A 37 4.07 0.23 -3.40
N SER A 38 5.19 -0.21 -2.83
CA SER A 38 5.96 0.59 -1.86
C SER A 38 6.52 1.88 -2.44
N SER A 39 6.81 1.94 -3.74
CA SER A 39 7.25 3.16 -4.42
C SER A 39 6.12 4.19 -4.52
N GLN A 40 4.89 3.73 -4.79
CA GLN A 40 3.72 4.58 -4.93
C GLN A 40 3.17 5.06 -3.58
N LEU A 41 3.35 4.27 -2.52
CA LEU A 41 3.05 4.69 -1.16
C LEU A 41 3.80 5.96 -0.75
N GLN A 42 5.06 6.10 -1.16
CA GLN A 42 5.84 7.31 -0.89
C GLN A 42 5.25 8.53 -1.61
N ALA A 43 4.84 8.37 -2.88
CA ALA A 43 4.18 9.44 -3.63
C ALA A 43 2.88 9.90 -2.95
N LEU A 44 2.05 8.96 -2.49
CA LEU A 44 0.83 9.28 -1.75
C LEU A 44 1.12 10.01 -0.43
N TRP A 45 2.19 9.64 0.28
CA TRP A 45 2.60 10.31 1.50
C TRP A 45 3.13 11.74 1.26
N ASP A 46 3.88 11.94 0.18
CA ASP A 46 4.37 13.27 -0.20
C ASP A 46 3.22 14.19 -0.61
N MET A 47 2.21 13.66 -1.29
CA MET A 47 1.01 14.42 -1.66
C MET A 47 0.26 14.90 -0.41
N GLN A 48 0.02 13.99 0.54
CA GLN A 48 -0.55 14.31 1.85
C GLN A 48 0.24 15.40 2.58
N THR A 49 1.56 15.27 2.61
CA THR A 49 2.46 16.23 3.24
C THR A 49 2.39 17.59 2.56
N SER A 50 2.41 17.61 1.22
CA SER A 50 2.32 18.82 0.41
C SER A 50 1.00 19.57 0.61
N TRP A 51 -0.08 18.83 0.83
CA TRP A 51 -1.40 19.40 1.08
C TRP A 51 -1.69 19.70 2.55
N GLY A 52 -0.81 19.31 3.47
CA GLY A 52 -1.04 19.40 4.91
C GLY A 52 -2.30 18.64 5.35
N ARG A 53 -2.62 17.53 4.66
CA ARG A 53 -3.82 16.71 4.84
C ARG A 53 -3.40 15.26 5.00
N THR A 54 -4.04 14.54 5.92
CA THR A 54 -3.82 13.10 6.11
C THR A 54 -5.07 12.31 5.76
N PHE A 55 -4.88 11.22 5.02
CA PHE A 55 -5.87 10.23 4.65
C PHE A 55 -5.38 8.90 5.22
N ASP A 56 -5.97 8.48 6.35
CA ASP A 56 -5.49 7.32 7.12
C ASP A 56 -5.37 6.03 6.28
N GLN A 57 -6.16 5.92 5.20
CA GLN A 57 -6.17 4.77 4.32
C GLN A 57 -5.07 4.77 3.25
N TRP A 58 -4.44 5.92 2.99
CA TRP A 58 -3.36 6.07 2.02
C TRP A 58 -1.99 5.70 2.62
N ASP A 59 -1.87 5.73 3.95
CA ASP A 59 -0.59 5.57 4.68
C ASP A 59 -0.20 4.12 4.95
N THR A 60 -1.12 3.17 4.86
CA THR A 60 -0.91 1.83 5.43
C THR A 60 -0.43 0.78 4.46
N GLY A 61 -0.30 1.11 3.17
CA GLY A 61 -0.15 0.07 2.14
C GLY A 61 -1.26 -0.97 2.22
N GLY A 62 -2.43 -0.53 2.70
CA GLY A 62 -3.61 -1.36 2.90
C GLY A 62 -4.11 -1.91 1.58
N ASP A 63 -5.15 -2.75 1.68
CA ASP A 63 -5.86 -3.24 0.50
C ASP A 63 -6.24 -2.04 -0.38
N CYS A 64 -5.76 -1.99 -1.61
CA CYS A 64 -6.06 -0.89 -2.51
C CYS A 64 -7.57 -0.75 -2.74
N ASN A 65 -8.34 -1.84 -2.59
CA ASN A 65 -9.80 -1.80 -2.67
C ASN A 65 -10.48 -1.20 -1.44
N ALA A 66 -9.74 -1.00 -0.36
CA ALA A 66 -10.23 -0.42 0.89
C ALA A 66 -9.78 1.02 1.08
N ALA A 67 -8.92 1.57 0.20
CA ALA A 67 -8.46 2.94 0.28
C ALA A 67 -9.42 3.88 -0.42
N ASP A 68 -10.12 4.72 0.35
CA ASP A 68 -11.06 5.70 -0.18
C ASP A 68 -10.38 6.63 -1.19
N GLY A 69 -10.98 6.70 -2.38
CA GLY A 69 -10.52 7.54 -3.48
C GLY A 69 -9.29 7.04 -4.21
N ILE A 70 -8.81 5.82 -3.96
CA ILE A 70 -7.74 5.18 -4.74
C ILE A 70 -8.32 3.95 -5.44
N SER A 71 -7.86 3.69 -6.66
CA SER A 71 -8.03 2.37 -7.27
C SER A 71 -6.72 1.89 -7.87
N CYS A 72 -6.51 0.58 -7.88
CA CYS A 72 -5.33 -0.04 -8.44
C CYS A 72 -5.66 -1.04 -9.54
N ASN A 73 -4.71 -1.27 -10.45
CA ASN A 73 -4.71 -2.45 -11.31
C ASN A 73 -4.43 -3.72 -10.50
N SER A 74 -4.42 -4.91 -11.12
CA SER A 74 -4.18 -6.21 -10.44
C SER A 74 -2.77 -6.43 -9.88
N GLN A 75 -1.84 -5.49 -10.09
CA GLN A 75 -0.46 -5.56 -9.60
C GLN A 75 -0.22 -4.70 -8.35
N GLY A 76 -1.20 -3.89 -7.95
CA GLY A 76 -1.11 -2.99 -6.80
C GLY A 76 -0.65 -1.58 -7.20
N MET A 77 -0.68 -1.28 -8.51
CA MET A 77 -0.33 0.04 -9.02
C MET A 77 -1.57 0.91 -9.08
N VAL A 78 -1.50 2.11 -8.51
CA VAL A 78 -2.55 3.13 -8.54
C VAL A 78 -2.85 3.52 -9.99
N THR A 79 -4.12 3.36 -10.38
CA THR A 79 -4.64 3.69 -11.71
C THR A 79 -5.61 4.86 -11.70
N TRP A 80 -6.18 5.17 -10.54
CA TRP A 80 -7.16 6.23 -10.32
C TRP A 80 -6.93 6.92 -8.97
N LEU A 81 -7.10 8.24 -8.95
CA LEU A 81 -7.01 9.05 -7.73
C LEU A 81 -8.14 10.09 -7.69
N GLU A 82 -9.07 9.93 -6.75
CA GLU A 82 -10.22 10.81 -6.55
C GLU A 82 -9.86 11.94 -5.60
N LEU A 83 -9.68 13.15 -6.15
CA LEU A 83 -9.33 14.36 -5.39
C LEU A 83 -10.47 15.37 -5.28
N ASN A 84 -11.64 15.09 -5.86
CA ASN A 84 -12.72 16.04 -5.90
C ASN A 84 -13.26 16.34 -4.49
N GLN A 85 -13.66 17.59 -4.27
CA GLN A 85 -14.30 18.04 -3.03
C GLN A 85 -13.45 17.90 -1.75
N LEU A 86 -12.15 17.59 -1.87
CA LEU A 86 -11.24 17.49 -0.71
C LEU A 86 -10.65 18.85 -0.26
N ASN A 87 -10.98 19.93 -0.98
CA ASN A 87 -10.57 21.30 -0.69
C ASN A 87 -9.03 21.39 -0.43
N LEU A 88 -8.27 20.67 -1.26
CA LEU A 88 -6.82 20.55 -1.20
C LEU A 88 -6.19 21.90 -1.53
N GLY A 89 -5.13 22.25 -0.80
CA GLY A 89 -4.34 23.43 -1.05
C GLY A 89 -2.87 23.10 -0.90
N GLY A 90 -2.02 23.66 -1.74
CA GLY A 90 -0.60 23.34 -1.81
C GLY A 90 -0.18 22.85 -3.19
N PRO A 91 1.13 22.67 -3.42
CA PRO A 91 1.64 22.18 -4.69
C PRO A 91 1.33 20.69 -4.89
N LEU A 92 1.37 20.26 -6.14
CA LEU A 92 1.44 18.84 -6.48
C LEU A 92 2.92 18.43 -6.45
N PRO A 93 3.33 17.44 -5.63
CA PRO A 93 4.73 17.03 -5.55
C PRO A 93 5.15 16.29 -6.83
N ASP A 94 6.43 16.40 -7.19
CA ASP A 94 7.01 15.74 -8.37
C ASP A 94 6.91 14.20 -8.29
N THR A 95 6.83 13.64 -7.08
CA THR A 95 6.67 12.20 -6.84
C THR A 95 5.34 11.65 -7.34
N ILE A 96 4.39 12.50 -7.78
CA ILE A 96 3.24 12.01 -8.54
C ILE A 96 3.64 11.29 -9.84
N GLY A 97 4.84 11.57 -10.37
CA GLY A 97 5.40 10.83 -11.51
C GLY A 97 5.68 9.35 -11.22
N ASP A 98 5.76 8.95 -9.95
CA ASP A 98 5.94 7.54 -9.55
C ASP A 98 4.62 6.74 -9.65
N LEU A 99 3.49 7.43 -9.79
CA LEU A 99 2.19 6.82 -10.11
C LEU A 99 2.11 6.52 -11.62
N VAL A 100 3.01 5.66 -12.11
CA VAL A 100 3.22 5.40 -13.55
C VAL A 100 2.01 4.85 -14.31
N ASP A 101 1.10 4.18 -13.60
CA ASP A 101 -0.12 3.60 -14.14
C ASP A 101 -1.35 4.49 -13.94
N LEU A 102 -1.18 5.68 -13.34
CA LEU A 102 -2.25 6.65 -13.13
C LEU A 102 -2.72 7.17 -14.48
N SER A 103 -4.01 6.98 -14.76
CA SER A 103 -4.57 7.28 -16.08
C SER A 103 -5.68 8.32 -16.07
N HIS A 104 -6.33 8.53 -14.93
CA HIS A 104 -7.51 9.39 -14.78
C HIS A 104 -7.53 10.07 -13.42
#